data_AF-A0A7S4FB02-F1
#
_entry.id   AF-A0A7S4FB02-F1
#
_cell.length_a   1.000
_cell.length_b   1.000
_cell.length_c   1.000
_cell.angle_alpha   90.00
_cell.angle_beta   90.00
_cell.angle_gamma   90.00
#
_symmetry.space_group_name_H-M   'P 1'
#
loop_
_entity.id
_entity.type
_entity.pdbx_description
1 polymer ?
#
loop_
_entity_poly.entity_id
_entity_poly.type
_entity_poly.pdbx_seq_one_letter_code
_entity_poly.pdbx_strand_id
1 'polypeptide(L)'
;MPSEMAAAPPPRLPMDLRSEARVAEKTLADANAAYVERHPEINRILSDFVCAALVEQPTDLFEFARHHFSGVDSKGKVEWPELVGETAESASNRIKADQPGVFVVVVNEAEGDIPASRNDRVRVLVDDSGLVTKPPVVG
;
A
#
# COMPACT_ATOMS: atom_id res chain seq x y z
N MET A 1 31.20 -23.59 -40.33
CA MET A 1 30.71 -24.31 -39.14
C MET A 1 31.00 -23.44 -37.92
N PRO A 2 30.03 -22.74 -37.31
CA PRO A 2 30.26 -22.02 -36.07
C PRO A 2 30.24 -23.00 -34.89
N SER A 3 31.32 -23.01 -34.10
CA SER A 3 31.46 -23.80 -32.88
C SER A 3 30.41 -23.43 -31.86
N GLU A 4 29.68 -24.44 -31.39
CA GLU A 4 28.75 -24.37 -30.28
C GLU A 4 29.53 -24.06 -28.99
N MET A 5 29.48 -22.80 -28.55
CA MET A 5 29.93 -22.40 -27.22
C MET A 5 28.99 -23.04 -26.20
N ALA A 6 29.41 -24.16 -25.61
CA ALA A 6 28.76 -24.75 -24.46
C ALA A 6 28.66 -23.71 -23.34
N ALA A 7 27.45 -23.22 -23.08
CA ALA A 7 27.16 -22.37 -21.94
C ALA A 7 27.51 -23.14 -20.67
N ALA A 8 28.42 -22.60 -19.87
CA ALA A 8 28.82 -23.18 -18.60
C ALA A 8 27.57 -23.43 -17.72
N PRO A 9 27.47 -24.60 -17.03
CA PRO A 9 26.34 -24.86 -16.17
C PRO A 9 26.25 -23.77 -15.09
N PRO A 10 25.04 -23.28 -14.77
CA PRO A 10 24.88 -22.22 -13.78
C PRO A 10 25.54 -22.62 -12.46
N PRO A 11 26.18 -21.67 -11.75
CA PRO A 11 26.89 -21.96 -10.52
C PRO A 11 25.94 -22.65 -9.54
N ARG A 12 26.35 -23.84 -9.07
CA ARG A 12 25.58 -24.59 -8.09
C ARG A 12 25.66 -23.85 -6.77
N LEU A 13 24.55 -23.22 -6.37
CA LEU A 13 24.42 -22.61 -5.05
C LEU A 13 24.76 -23.64 -3.95
N PRO A 14 25.54 -23.26 -2.92
CA PRO A 14 25.87 -24.12 -1.78
C PRO A 14 24.62 -24.74 -1.15
N MET A 15 24.70 -26.00 -0.72
CA MET A 15 23.55 -26.73 -0.18
C MET A 15 22.94 -26.07 1.06
N ASP A 16 23.75 -25.39 1.87
CA ASP A 16 23.31 -24.68 3.09
C ASP A 16 22.46 -23.44 2.78
N LEU A 17 22.80 -22.71 1.72
CA LEU A 17 21.98 -21.58 1.26
C LEU A 17 20.64 -22.04 0.67
N ARG A 18 20.60 -23.25 0.10
CA ARG A 18 19.35 -23.85 -0.40
C ARG A 18 18.46 -24.37 0.72
N SER A 19 19.03 -24.89 1.81
CA SER A 19 18.26 -25.32 2.97
C SER A 19 17.68 -24.11 3.72
N GLU A 20 18.47 -23.06 3.91
CA GLU A 20 18.02 -21.80 4.50
C GLU A 20 16.91 -21.14 3.66
N ALA A 21 17.08 -21.06 2.34
CA ALA A 21 16.05 -20.51 1.45
C ALA A 21 14.73 -21.30 1.51
N ARG A 22 14.81 -22.64 1.56
CA ARG A 22 13.62 -23.51 1.71
C ARG A 22 12.95 -23.35 3.06
N VAL A 23 13.71 -23.15 4.13
CA VAL A 23 13.16 -22.91 5.47
C VAL A 23 12.48 -21.54 5.52
N ALA A 24 13.08 -20.50 4.93
CA ALA A 24 12.48 -19.17 4.84
C ALA A 24 11.18 -19.18 4.01
N GLU A 25 11.18 -19.87 2.86
CA GLU A 25 9.99 -20.02 2.02
C GLU A 25 8.89 -20.78 2.74
N LYS A 26 9.24 -21.88 3.44
CA LYS A 26 8.29 -22.65 4.23
C LYS A 26 7.71 -21.85 5.40
N THR A 27 8.55 -21.15 6.16
CA THR A 27 8.10 -20.32 7.29
C THR A 27 7.20 -19.18 6.83
N LEU A 28 7.49 -18.58 5.68
CA LEU A 28 6.62 -17.58 5.06
C LEU A 28 5.29 -18.17 4.59
N ALA A 29 5.31 -19.35 3.95
CA ALA A 29 4.10 -20.05 3.53
C ALA A 29 3.23 -20.45 4.73
N ASP A 30 3.83 -20.97 5.80
CA ASP A 30 3.15 -21.34 7.04
C ASP A 30 2.55 -20.11 7.74
N ALA A 31 3.27 -18.98 7.78
CA ALA A 31 2.76 -17.72 8.32
C ALA A 31 1.61 -17.14 7.48
N ASN A 32 1.72 -17.22 6.15
CA ASN A 32 0.67 -16.78 5.22
C ASN A 32 -0.58 -17.66 5.35
N ALA A 33 -0.42 -18.99 5.44
CA ALA A 33 -1.53 -19.91 5.68
C ALA A 33 -2.23 -19.62 7.01
N ALA A 34 -1.46 -19.43 8.09
CA ALA A 34 -2.01 -19.06 9.39
C ALA A 34 -2.75 -17.72 9.37
N TYR A 35 -2.31 -16.76 8.55
CA TYR A 35 -3.00 -15.48 8.35
C TYR A 35 -4.34 -15.70 7.63
N VAL A 36 -4.35 -16.42 6.51
CA VAL A 36 -5.57 -16.71 5.75
C VAL A 36 -6.59 -17.51 6.58
N GLU A 37 -6.13 -18.45 7.42
CA GLU A 37 -7.00 -19.20 8.33
C GLU A 37 -7.63 -18.33 9.42
N ARG A 38 -6.89 -17.35 9.94
CA ARG A 38 -7.41 -16.39 10.94
C ARG A 38 -8.39 -15.38 10.35
N HIS A 39 -8.39 -15.24 9.03
CA HIS A 39 -9.14 -14.24 8.30
C HIS A 39 -10.05 -14.90 7.23
N PRO A 40 -11.13 -15.60 7.64
CA PRO A 40 -12.06 -16.25 6.70
C PRO A 40 -12.68 -15.31 5.66
N GLU A 41 -12.73 -14.01 5.96
CA GLU A 41 -13.09 -12.94 5.03
C GLU A 41 -12.23 -12.90 3.77
N ILE A 42 -10.93 -13.23 3.85
CA ILE A 42 -10.02 -13.26 2.70
C ILE A 42 -10.46 -14.32 1.70
N ASN A 43 -10.74 -15.53 2.20
CA ASN A 43 -11.20 -16.62 1.34
C ASN A 43 -12.55 -16.32 0.68
N ARG A 44 -13.42 -15.59 1.38
CA ARG A 44 -14.72 -15.16 0.83
C ARG A 44 -14.54 -14.20 -0.33
N ILE A 45 -13.68 -13.19 -0.17
CA ILE A 45 -13.37 -12.20 -1.22
C ILE A 45 -12.75 -12.88 -2.44
N LEU A 46 -11.76 -13.77 -2.21
CA LEU A 46 -11.12 -14.52 -3.29
C LEU A 46 -12.11 -15.43 -4.03
N SER A 47 -12.99 -16.12 -3.30
CA SER A 47 -13.99 -17.00 -3.90
C SER A 47 -14.99 -16.21 -4.76
N ASP A 48 -15.45 -15.06 -4.28
CA ASP A 48 -16.35 -14.18 -5.03
C ASP A 48 -15.70 -13.67 -6.33
N PHE A 49 -14.45 -13.20 -6.24
CA PHE A 49 -13.68 -12.76 -7.41
C PHE A 49 -13.45 -13.88 -8.42
N VAL A 50 -13.07 -15.08 -7.96
CA VAL A 50 -12.87 -16.24 -8.85
C VAL A 50 -14.18 -16.63 -9.53
N CYS A 51 -15.31 -16.59 -8.83
CA CYS A 51 -16.62 -16.81 -9.44
C CYS A 51 -16.90 -15.79 -10.55
N ALA A 52 -16.65 -14.49 -10.30
CA ALA A 52 -16.83 -13.44 -11.30
C ALA A 52 -15.91 -13.64 -12.52
N ALA A 53 -14.64 -13.97 -12.28
CA ALA A 53 -13.66 -14.21 -13.34
C ALA A 53 -14.02 -15.42 -14.23
N LEU A 54 -14.61 -16.48 -13.66
CA LEU A 54 -15.07 -17.64 -14.42
C LEU A 54 -16.29 -17.34 -15.30
N VAL A 55 -17.15 -16.42 -14.88
CA VAL A 55 -18.33 -15.99 -15.63
C VAL A 55 -17.94 -15.04 -16.77
N GLU A 56 -17.12 -14.04 -16.46
CA GLU A 56 -16.79 -12.96 -17.40
C GLU A 56 -15.64 -13.30 -18.34
N GLN A 57 -14.81 -14.30 -17.98
CA GLN A 57 -13.63 -14.76 -18.72
C GLN A 57 -12.80 -13.58 -19.28
N PRO A 58 -12.35 -12.65 -18.42
CA PRO A 58 -11.65 -11.46 -18.86
C PRO A 58 -10.31 -11.81 -19.50
N THR A 59 -9.92 -11.05 -20.53
CA THR A 59 -8.64 -11.25 -21.22
C THR A 59 -7.46 -10.77 -20.39
N ASP A 60 -7.67 -9.77 -19.52
CA ASP A 60 -6.70 -9.31 -18.52
C ASP A 60 -7.29 -9.44 -17.11
N LEU A 61 -6.84 -10.46 -16.38
CA LEU A 61 -7.28 -10.74 -15.00
C LEU A 61 -6.88 -9.65 -14.01
N PHE A 62 -5.77 -8.94 -14.23
CA PHE A 62 -5.28 -7.90 -13.32
C PHE A 62 -6.03 -6.58 -13.51
N GLU A 63 -6.39 -6.24 -14.75
CA GLU A 63 -7.33 -5.13 -15.00
C GLU A 63 -8.72 -5.43 -14.43
N PHE A 64 -9.21 -6.65 -14.66
CA PHE A 64 -10.49 -7.10 -14.11
C PHE A 64 -10.49 -7.06 -12.58
N ALA A 65 -9.43 -7.55 -11.92
CA ALA A 65 -9.27 -7.45 -10.47
C ALA A 65 -9.30 -6.00 -9.99
N ARG A 66 -8.60 -5.08 -10.67
CA ARG A 66 -8.63 -3.64 -10.33
C ARG A 66 -10.03 -3.06 -10.40
N HIS A 67 -10.82 -3.45 -11.41
CA HIS A 67 -12.20 -3.01 -11.52
C HIS A 67 -13.13 -3.67 -10.49
N HIS A 68 -13.04 -4.99 -10.33
CA HIS A 68 -13.84 -5.77 -9.39
C HIS A 68 -13.58 -5.34 -7.93
N PHE A 69 -12.33 -5.03 -7.60
CA PHE A 69 -11.91 -4.52 -6.31
C PHE A 69 -11.91 -2.98 -6.23
N SER A 70 -12.35 -2.24 -7.25
CA SER A 70 -12.43 -0.77 -7.19
C SER A 70 -13.43 -0.26 -6.14
N GLY A 71 -14.35 -1.13 -5.68
CA GLY A 71 -15.22 -0.87 -4.54
C GLY A 71 -14.56 -1.08 -3.17
N VAL A 72 -13.42 -1.80 -3.13
CA VAL A 72 -12.56 -1.97 -1.95
C VAL A 72 -11.28 -1.13 -2.02
N ASP A 73 -11.24 -0.16 -2.95
CA ASP A 73 -10.33 0.96 -2.81
C ASP A 73 -10.49 1.47 -1.38
N SER A 74 -9.38 1.49 -0.66
CA SER A 74 -9.16 2.32 0.49
C SER A 74 -9.35 3.77 0.06
N LYS A 75 -10.62 4.16 -0.15
CA LYS A 75 -11.10 5.54 -0.14
C LYS A 75 -11.00 6.02 1.30
N GLY A 76 -9.79 6.00 1.82
CA GLY A 76 -9.41 6.90 2.88
C GLY A 76 -9.71 8.29 2.36
N LYS A 77 -10.38 9.06 3.22
CA LYS A 77 -10.68 10.46 2.96
C LYS A 77 -9.40 11.16 2.43
N VAL A 78 -9.49 11.84 1.29
CA VAL A 78 -8.32 12.46 0.65
C VAL A 78 -8.13 13.93 1.04
N GLU A 79 -9.15 14.53 1.62
CA GLU A 79 -9.20 15.93 2.02
C GLU A 79 -9.95 16.10 3.35
N TRP A 80 -9.49 17.02 4.18
CA TRP A 80 -10.07 17.32 5.49
C TRP A 80 -10.48 18.79 5.62
N PRO A 81 -11.52 19.25 4.90
CA PRO A 81 -11.94 20.65 4.95
C PRO A 81 -12.40 21.09 6.35
N GLU A 82 -12.84 20.17 7.21
CA GLU A 82 -13.30 20.49 8.56
C GLU A 82 -12.17 20.76 9.57
N LEU A 83 -10.91 20.49 9.20
CA LEU A 83 -9.75 20.75 10.07
C LEU A 83 -9.20 22.17 9.91
N VAL A 84 -9.73 22.96 8.98
CA VAL A 84 -9.36 24.37 8.82
C VAL A 84 -9.75 25.15 10.07
N GLY A 85 -8.80 25.86 10.66
CA GLY A 85 -8.95 26.57 11.93
C GLY A 85 -8.71 25.71 13.18
N GLU A 86 -8.42 24.41 13.05
CA GLU A 86 -7.92 23.61 14.18
C GLU A 86 -6.41 23.80 14.37
N THR A 87 -5.90 23.34 15.52
CA THR A 87 -4.44 23.29 15.76
C THR A 87 -3.82 22.13 14.97
N ALA A 88 -2.53 22.28 14.63
CA ALA A 88 -1.75 21.26 13.92
C ALA A 88 -1.84 19.87 14.57
N GLU A 89 -1.82 19.83 15.91
CA GLU A 89 -1.88 18.60 16.70
C GLU A 89 -3.25 17.93 16.61
N SER A 90 -4.32 18.70 16.76
CA SER A 90 -5.70 18.19 16.64
C SER A 90 -5.94 17.64 15.22
N ALA A 91 -5.55 18.41 14.20
CA ALA A 91 -5.67 18.00 12.81
C ALA A 91 -4.91 16.69 12.53
N SER A 92 -3.66 16.58 13.01
CA SER A 92 -2.84 15.37 12.86
C SER A 92 -3.46 14.14 13.50
N ASN A 93 -4.04 14.29 14.70
CA ASN A 93 -4.70 13.21 15.40
C ASN A 93 -5.96 12.75 14.66
N ARG A 94 -6.77 13.67 14.13
CA ARG A 94 -7.96 13.34 13.34
C ARG A 94 -7.62 12.64 12.03
N ILE A 95 -6.61 13.11 11.31
CA ILE A 95 -6.14 12.47 10.07
C ILE A 95 -5.65 11.03 10.33
N LYS A 96 -4.88 10.81 11.40
CA LYS A 96 -4.40 9.46 11.78
C LYS A 96 -5.53 8.53 12.22
N ALA A 97 -6.57 9.08 12.85
CA ALA A 97 -7.76 8.32 13.23
C ALA A 97 -8.61 7.93 12.01
N ASP A 98 -8.78 8.85 11.05
CA ASP A 98 -9.52 8.62 9.82
C ASP A 98 -8.77 7.67 8.87
N GLN A 99 -7.44 7.75 8.81
CA GLN A 99 -6.61 6.91 7.95
C GLN A 99 -5.34 6.40 8.67
N PRO A 100 -5.43 5.27 9.39
CA PRO A 100 -4.27 4.67 10.04
C PRO A 100 -3.25 4.21 8.98
N GLY A 101 -2.06 4.82 9.01
CA GLY A 101 -0.97 4.53 8.05
C GLY A 101 -0.58 5.70 7.15
N VAL A 102 -1.30 6.83 7.21
CA VAL A 102 -0.91 8.04 6.49
C VAL A 102 0.14 8.84 7.26
N PHE A 103 1.14 9.35 6.55
CA PHE A 103 2.20 10.17 7.14
C PHE A 103 1.73 11.63 7.21
N VAL A 104 1.63 12.22 8.40
CA VAL A 104 1.20 13.62 8.54
C VAL A 104 2.43 14.52 8.68
N VAL A 105 2.53 15.54 7.82
CA VAL A 105 3.58 16.57 7.91
C VAL A 105 2.93 17.93 8.12
N VAL A 106 3.36 18.60 9.18
CA VAL A 106 2.99 19.99 9.45
C VAL A 106 4.00 20.90 8.77
N VAL A 107 3.53 21.81 7.94
CA VAL A 107 4.37 22.78 7.21
C VAL A 107 3.86 24.18 7.54
N ASN A 108 4.74 25.07 7.98
CA ASN A 108 4.38 26.47 8.12
C ASN A 108 4.26 27.10 6.72
N GLU A 109 3.12 27.71 6.42
CA GLU A 109 2.85 28.36 5.14
C GLU A 109 3.86 29.48 4.82
N ALA A 110 4.40 30.15 5.85
CA ALA A 110 5.41 31.20 5.71
C ALA A 110 6.81 30.67 5.36
N GLU A 111 7.10 29.39 5.62
CA GLU A 111 8.46 28.82 5.51
C GLU A 111 8.78 28.34 4.09
N GLY A 112 7.80 28.33 3.18
CA GLY A 112 7.97 28.32 1.72
C GLY A 112 8.55 27.05 1.09
N ASP A 113 9.18 26.17 1.86
CA ASP A 113 9.74 24.91 1.36
C ASP A 113 8.70 23.79 1.44
N ILE A 114 7.99 23.60 0.33
CA ILE A 114 6.95 22.58 0.21
C ILE A 114 7.53 21.36 -0.54
N PRO A 115 7.83 20.25 0.15
CA PRO A 115 8.39 19.05 -0.50
C PRO A 115 7.45 18.44 -1.56
N ALA A 116 8.00 17.68 -2.52
CA ALA A 116 7.28 17.10 -3.66
C ALA A 116 6.14 16.13 -3.29
N SER A 117 5.14 15.97 -4.16
CA SER A 117 3.91 15.22 -3.87
C SER A 117 4.08 13.71 -3.66
N ARG A 118 3.44 13.11 -2.66
CA ARG A 118 3.42 11.68 -2.34
C ARG A 118 2.03 11.19 -1.93
N ASN A 119 1.66 9.99 -2.38
CA ASN A 119 0.32 9.40 -2.16
C ASN A 119 0.09 8.83 -0.74
N ASP A 120 1.13 8.76 0.09
CA ASP A 120 1.11 8.21 1.45
C ASP A 120 1.21 9.29 2.54
N ARG A 121 1.15 10.57 2.16
CA ARG A 121 1.39 11.70 3.05
C ARG A 121 0.23 12.69 3.02
N VAL A 122 -0.09 13.29 4.16
CA VAL A 122 -1.04 14.41 4.28
C VAL A 122 -0.30 15.62 4.80
N ARG A 123 -0.53 16.77 4.15
CA ARG A 123 0.09 18.04 4.52
C ARG A 123 -0.89 18.88 5.31
N VAL A 124 -0.45 19.33 6.48
CA VAL A 124 -1.20 20.26 7.32
C VAL A 124 -0.48 21.59 7.24
N LEU A 125 -1.04 22.53 6.46
CA LEU A 125 -0.49 23.87 6.33
C LEU A 125 -0.98 24.72 7.49
N VAL A 126 -0.04 25.31 8.23
CA VAL A 126 -0.34 26.13 9.41
C VAL A 126 0.19 27.56 9.28
N ASP A 127 -0.49 28.50 9.91
CA ASP A 127 -0.03 29.87 10.08
C ASP A 127 0.96 30.02 11.26
N ASP A 128 1.45 31.24 11.46
CA ASP A 128 2.34 31.59 12.59
C ASP A 128 1.69 31.42 13.97
N SER A 129 0.36 31.25 14.02
CA SER A 129 -0.39 30.95 15.24
C SER A 129 -0.58 29.45 15.47
N GLY A 130 -0.09 28.60 14.55
CA GLY A 130 -0.21 27.14 14.59
C GLY A 130 -1.58 26.61 14.17
N LEU A 131 -2.40 27.43 13.51
CA LEU A 131 -3.73 27.08 13.04
C LEU A 131 -3.71 26.66 11.57
N VAL A 132 -4.52 25.68 11.23
CA VAL A 132 -4.63 25.16 9.87
C VAL A 132 -5.31 26.19 8.97
N THR A 133 -4.59 26.70 7.96
CA THR A 133 -5.11 27.74 7.05
C THR A 133 -5.81 27.17 5.83
N LYS A 134 -5.43 25.95 5.41
CA LYS A 134 -5.96 25.28 4.23
C LYS A 134 -6.38 23.85 4.54
N PRO A 135 -7.38 23.30 3.82
CA PRO A 135 -7.77 21.91 3.98
C PRO A 135 -6.54 21.00 3.82
N PRO A 136 -6.23 20.13 4.80
CA PRO A 136 -5.21 19.13 4.62
C PRO A 136 -5.63 18.17 3.50
N VAL A 137 -4.71 17.90 2.57
CA VAL A 137 -4.93 17.01 1.42
C VAL A 137 -3.81 15.98 1.36
N VAL A 138 -4.13 14.78 0.91
CA VAL A 138 -3.14 13.74 0.60
C VAL A 138 -2.25 14.21 -0.55
N GLY A 139 -0.96 14.38 -0.28
CA GLY A 139 0.09 14.85 -1.18
C GLY A 139 1.45 15.03 -0.52
#